data_AF-A0A0B1TRJ3-F1
#
_entry.id   AF-A0A0B1TRJ3-F1
#
_cell.length_a   1.000
_cell.length_b   1.000
_cell.length_c   1.000
_cell.angle_alpha   90.00
_cell.angle_beta   90.00
_cell.angle_gamma   90.00
#
_symmetry.space_group_name_H-M   'P 1'
#
loop_
_entity.id
_entity.type
_entity.pdbx_description
1 polymer ?
#
loop_
_entity_poly.entity_id
_entity_poly.type
_entity_poly.pdbx_seq_one_letter_code
_entity_poly.pdbx_strand_id
1 'polypeptide(L)'
;MSKKVGPLSFETAGPGEMAFDKPYSEATAQIIDQEVVKYGMSKKVGPLSFETAGPGEMAFDKPYSEATAQIIDQEVRDMVNAALTRTRELLLSKREDIEKVAQRLLEREILSREDMIEMLGKRPFAEKQTYEEMVSGTGGLDEDTQLPKGLKDWNKEKNPQPAEQ
;
A
#
# COMPACT_ATOMS: atom_id res chain seq x y z
N MET A 1 38.50 -3.56 -12.29
CA MET A 1 37.80 -3.48 -13.59
C MET A 1 36.67 -2.49 -13.44
N SER A 2 36.81 -1.29 -14.01
CA SER A 2 35.81 -0.21 -13.86
C SER A 2 34.72 -0.42 -14.92
N LYS A 3 33.54 -0.90 -14.49
CA LYS A 3 32.36 -0.97 -15.37
C LYS A 3 31.88 0.46 -15.56
N LYS A 4 32.11 1.04 -16.75
CA LYS A 4 31.49 2.32 -17.12
C LYS A 4 29.98 2.11 -17.18
N VAL A 5 29.25 2.84 -16.34
CA VAL A 5 27.79 2.89 -16.34
C VAL A 5 27.35 3.80 -17.48
N GLY A 6 26.61 3.26 -18.46
CA GLY A 6 25.96 4.07 -19.49
C GLY A 6 24.73 4.78 -18.92
N PRO A 7 24.28 5.89 -19.53
CA PRO A 7 23.09 6.60 -19.06
C PRO A 7 21.86 5.67 -19.08
N LEU A 8 21.06 5.69 -18.01
CA LEU A 8 19.82 4.89 -17.89
C LEU A 8 18.79 5.30 -18.96
N SER A 9 18.77 4.65 -20.12
CA SER A 9 17.79 4.94 -21.18
C SER A 9 16.40 4.39 -20.81
N PHE A 10 15.47 5.27 -20.41
CA PHE A 10 14.02 5.00 -20.33
C PHE A 10 13.37 5.07 -21.73
N GLU A 11 14.01 4.44 -22.72
CA GLU A 11 13.43 4.32 -24.07
C GLU A 11 12.14 3.50 -23.99
N THR A 12 11.20 3.79 -24.90
CA THR A 12 9.91 3.10 -24.95
C THR A 12 10.16 1.61 -25.10
N ALA A 13 9.83 0.87 -24.04
CA ALA A 13 9.84 -0.59 -24.02
C ALA A 13 9.27 -1.12 -25.35
N GLY A 14 10.11 -1.84 -26.11
CA GLY A 14 9.63 -2.55 -27.28
C GLY A 14 8.56 -3.56 -26.87
N PRO A 15 7.73 -4.06 -27.80
CA PRO A 15 6.63 -4.98 -27.48
C PRO A 15 7.07 -6.27 -26.76
N GLY A 16 8.37 -6.61 -26.76
CA GLY A 16 8.93 -7.74 -26.01
C GLY A 16 9.37 -7.42 -24.57
N GLU A 17 9.45 -6.16 -24.17
CA GLU A 17 9.89 -5.72 -22.82
C GLU A 17 8.69 -5.44 -21.89
N MET A 18 7.47 -5.45 -22.44
CA MET A 18 6.19 -5.48 -21.69
C MET A 18 5.98 -6.76 -20.87
N ALA A 19 6.93 -7.70 -20.86
CA ALA A 19 6.87 -8.94 -20.07
C ALA A 19 7.12 -8.74 -18.56
N PHE A 20 7.34 -7.51 -18.09
CA PHE A 20 7.50 -7.19 -16.67
C PHE A 20 6.17 -7.10 -15.89
N ASP A 21 5.00 -7.18 -16.53
CA ASP A 21 3.85 -6.44 -16.00
C ASP A 21 2.46 -7.12 -16.08
N LYS A 22 2.38 -8.43 -15.83
CA LYS A 22 1.06 -9.08 -15.58
C LYS A 22 0.60 -8.99 -14.12
N PRO A 23 1.39 -9.38 -13.10
CA PRO A 23 0.88 -9.39 -11.73
C PRO A 23 0.68 -7.98 -11.14
N TYR A 24 1.51 -7.01 -11.53
CA TYR A 24 1.44 -5.65 -10.98
C TYR A 24 0.32 -4.81 -11.60
N SER A 25 0.07 -4.95 -12.90
CA SER A 25 -1.08 -4.32 -13.56
C SER A 25 -2.40 -4.91 -13.05
N GLU A 26 -2.46 -6.22 -12.81
CA GLU A 26 -3.63 -6.89 -12.20
C GLU A 26 -3.88 -6.42 -10.77
N ALA A 27 -2.86 -6.35 -9.90
CA ALA A 27 -3.02 -5.87 -8.53
C ALA A 27 -3.45 -4.40 -8.48
N THR A 28 -2.88 -3.56 -9.34
CA THR A 28 -3.25 -2.14 -9.44
C THR A 28 -4.69 -1.99 -9.93
N ALA A 29 -5.08 -2.76 -10.95
CA ALA A 29 -6.45 -2.76 -11.46
C ALA A 29 -7.46 -3.23 -10.40
N GLN A 30 -7.11 -4.24 -9.57
CA GLN A 30 -7.97 -4.70 -8.48
C GLN A 30 -8.18 -3.65 -7.40
N ILE A 31 -7.13 -2.92 -7.00
CA ILE A 31 -7.25 -1.83 -6.01
C ILE A 31 -8.16 -0.73 -6.57
N ILE A 32 -7.93 -0.33 -7.81
CA ILE A 32 -8.71 0.73 -8.47
C ILE A 32 -10.16 0.29 -8.70
N ASP A 33 -10.40 -0.96 -9.06
CA ASP A 33 -11.76 -1.52 -9.16
C ASP A 33 -12.49 -1.41 -7.82
N GLN A 34 -11.82 -1.72 -6.69
CA GLN A 34 -12.41 -1.52 -5.37
C GLN A 34 -12.67 -0.03 -5.04
N GLU A 35 -11.78 0.88 -5.46
CA GLU A 35 -12.00 2.33 -5.34
C GLU A 35 -13.25 2.78 -6.08
N VAL A 36 -13.49 2.29 -7.29
CA VAL A 36 -14.68 2.66 -8.07
C VAL A 36 -15.93 1.97 -7.56
N VAL A 37 -15.86 0.65 -7.34
CA VAL A 37 -17.02 -0.21 -7.11
C VAL A 37 -17.46 -0.19 -5.65
N LYS A 38 -16.53 -0.26 -4.69
CA LYS A 38 -16.86 -0.31 -3.26
C LYS A 38 -16.84 1.08 -2.62
N TYR A 39 -15.84 1.89 -2.95
CA TYR A 39 -15.64 3.18 -2.29
C TYR A 39 -16.29 4.36 -3.03
N GLY A 40 -16.80 4.17 -4.26
CA GLY A 40 -17.46 5.21 -5.03
C GLY A 40 -16.53 6.38 -5.41
N MET A 41 -15.23 6.13 -5.56
CA MET A 41 -14.20 7.14 -5.84
C MET A 41 -14.10 7.50 -7.34
N SER A 42 -15.18 7.32 -8.11
CA SER A 42 -15.25 7.74 -9.52
C SER A 42 -16.28 8.85 -9.71
N LYS A 43 -15.91 9.86 -10.50
CA LYS A 43 -16.83 10.94 -10.89
C LYS A 43 -17.91 10.48 -11.88
N LYS A 44 -17.62 9.48 -12.72
CA LYS A 44 -18.55 8.97 -13.73
C LYS A 44 -19.57 8.00 -13.13
N VAL A 45 -19.13 7.12 -12.23
CA VAL A 45 -20.01 6.18 -11.50
C VAL A 45 -20.79 6.90 -10.39
N GLY A 46 -20.17 7.91 -9.78
CA GLY A 46 -20.74 8.66 -8.67
C GLY A 46 -20.49 7.98 -7.31
N PRO A 47 -21.05 8.53 -6.22
CA PRO A 47 -20.85 8.04 -4.86
C PRO A 47 -21.74 6.82 -4.57
N LEU A 48 -21.63 5.79 -5.40
CA LEU A 48 -22.36 4.53 -5.26
C LEU A 48 -21.41 3.43 -4.82
N SER A 49 -21.89 2.56 -3.93
CA SER A 49 -21.19 1.36 -3.48
C SER A 49 -21.97 0.14 -3.97
N PHE A 50 -21.27 -0.74 -4.67
CA PHE A 50 -21.79 -2.02 -5.12
C PHE A 50 -21.17 -3.14 -4.27
N GLU A 51 -22.03 -3.97 -3.67
CA GLU A 51 -21.56 -5.12 -2.90
C GLU A 51 -21.11 -6.23 -3.84
N THR A 52 -19.80 -6.46 -3.89
CA THR A 52 -19.21 -7.64 -4.53
C THR A 52 -19.00 -8.73 -3.48
N ALA A 53 -19.25 -9.99 -3.85
CA ALA A 53 -19.04 -11.16 -2.99
C ALA A 53 -17.66 -11.13 -2.31
N GLY A 54 -17.64 -11.51 -1.03
CA GLY A 54 -16.41 -11.56 -0.23
C GLY A 54 -15.43 -12.63 -0.71
N PRO A 55 -14.17 -12.62 -0.22
CA PRO A 55 -13.21 -13.68 -0.52
C PRO A 55 -13.77 -15.05 -0.11
N GLY A 56 -14.01 -15.94 -1.08
CA GLY A 56 -14.57 -17.28 -0.86
C GLY A 56 -16.08 -17.42 -1.03
N GLU A 57 -16.79 -16.33 -1.33
CA GLU A 57 -18.21 -16.36 -1.70
C GLU A 57 -18.38 -16.50 -3.22
N MET A 58 -19.31 -17.37 -3.64
CA MET A 58 -19.66 -17.47 -5.06
C MET A 58 -20.49 -16.24 -5.45
N ALA A 59 -19.91 -15.34 -6.25
CA ALA A 59 -20.64 -14.27 -6.90
C ALA A 59 -21.55 -14.87 -7.99
N PHE A 60 -22.85 -14.84 -7.77
CA PHE A 60 -23.82 -15.36 -8.74
C PHE A 60 -24.13 -14.37 -9.86
N ASP A 61 -24.09 -13.06 -9.59
CA ASP A 61 -24.24 -12.00 -10.60
C ASP A 61 -23.64 -10.68 -10.12
N LYS A 62 -23.19 -9.82 -11.06
CA LYS A 62 -22.75 -8.45 -10.75
C LYS A 62 -23.96 -7.60 -10.36
N PRO A 63 -23.93 -6.81 -9.28
CA PRO A 63 -25.07 -6.02 -8.80
C PRO A 63 -25.31 -4.73 -9.62
N TYR A 64 -24.89 -4.71 -10.89
CA TYR A 64 -25.00 -3.56 -11.77
C TYR A 64 -25.17 -3.98 -13.24
N SER A 65 -25.72 -3.08 -14.05
CA SER A 65 -25.97 -3.33 -15.47
C SER A 65 -24.67 -3.45 -16.27
N GLU A 66 -24.72 -4.11 -17.43
CA GLU A 66 -23.61 -4.15 -18.40
C GLU A 66 -23.14 -2.73 -18.82
N ALA A 67 -24.07 -1.78 -18.96
CA ALA A 67 -23.71 -0.39 -19.27
C ALA A 67 -22.86 0.23 -18.15
N THR A 68 -23.19 -0.07 -16.89
CA THR A 68 -22.40 0.38 -15.72
C THR A 68 -21.04 -0.32 -15.68
N ALA A 69 -21.01 -1.63 -15.99
CA ALA A 69 -19.77 -2.41 -16.05
C ALA A 69 -18.77 -1.81 -17.06
N GLN A 70 -19.24 -1.44 -18.25
CA GLN A 70 -18.41 -0.78 -19.26
C GLN A 70 -17.86 0.57 -18.79
N ILE A 71 -18.64 1.35 -18.04
CA ILE A 71 -18.19 2.62 -17.46
C ILE A 71 -17.09 2.36 -16.42
N ILE A 72 -17.27 1.37 -15.55
CA ILE A 72 -16.28 0.98 -14.53
C ILE A 72 -14.97 0.57 -15.21
N ASP A 73 -15.03 -0.34 -16.18
CA ASP A 73 -13.84 -0.82 -16.90
C ASP A 73 -13.07 0.32 -17.58
N GLN A 74 -13.80 1.29 -18.14
CA GLN A 74 -13.18 2.47 -18.75
C GLN A 74 -12.52 3.37 -17.70
N GLU A 75 -13.17 3.63 -16.57
CA GLU A 75 -12.61 4.42 -15.47
C GLU A 75 -11.35 3.76 -14.88
N VAL A 76 -11.38 2.44 -14.67
CA VAL A 76 -10.23 1.67 -14.19
C VAL A 76 -9.06 1.83 -15.16
N ARG A 77 -9.29 1.67 -16.46
CA ARG A 77 -8.24 1.87 -17.49
C ARG A 77 -7.69 3.30 -17.47
N ASP A 78 -8.56 4.30 -17.39
CA ASP A 78 -8.17 5.72 -17.39
C ASP A 78 -7.31 6.04 -16.16
N MET A 79 -7.68 5.54 -14.97
CA MET A 79 -6.94 5.76 -13.73
C MET A 79 -5.60 5.02 -13.71
N VAL A 80 -5.55 3.77 -14.19
CA VAL A 80 -4.29 3.02 -14.31
C VAL A 80 -3.32 3.78 -15.23
N ASN A 81 -3.80 4.23 -16.40
CA ASN A 81 -2.97 5.00 -17.34
C ASN A 81 -2.50 6.33 -16.75
N ALA A 82 -3.35 7.03 -16.00
CA ALA A 82 -2.98 8.26 -15.32
C ALA A 82 -1.91 8.03 -14.25
N ALA A 83 -2.05 6.97 -13.44
CA ALA A 83 -1.07 6.59 -12.43
C ALA A 83 0.27 6.19 -13.07
N LEU A 84 0.25 5.44 -14.17
CA LEU A 84 1.44 5.07 -14.93
C LEU A 84 2.15 6.30 -15.49
N THR A 85 1.40 7.21 -16.12
CA THR A 85 1.94 8.45 -16.69
C THR A 85 2.57 9.32 -15.61
N ARG A 86 1.86 9.55 -14.50
CA ARG A 86 2.36 10.32 -13.36
C ARG A 86 3.63 9.70 -12.77
N THR A 87 3.66 8.38 -12.64
CA THR A 87 4.84 7.67 -12.11
C THR A 87 6.02 7.80 -13.05
N ARG A 88 5.80 7.65 -14.36
CA ARG A 88 6.84 7.85 -15.38
C ARG A 88 7.41 9.26 -15.34
N GLU A 89 6.55 10.27 -15.29
CA GLU A 89 6.97 11.68 -15.18
C GLU A 89 7.76 11.94 -13.90
N LEU A 90 7.31 11.40 -12.76
CA LEU A 90 8.02 11.51 -11.49
C LEU A 90 9.42 10.89 -11.58
N LEU A 91 9.53 9.66 -12.10
CA LEU A 91 10.81 8.97 -12.25
C LEU A 91 11.75 9.73 -13.21
N LEU A 92 11.22 10.23 -14.33
CA LEU A 92 12.01 11.04 -15.28
C LEU A 92 12.49 12.35 -14.65
N SER A 93 11.64 13.03 -13.87
CA SER A 93 12.01 14.27 -13.16
C SER A 93 13.07 14.04 -12.08
N LYS A 94 13.18 12.80 -11.58
CA LYS A 94 14.14 12.36 -10.54
C LYS A 94 15.22 11.43 -11.09
N ARG A 95 15.46 11.46 -12.41
CA ARG A 95 16.41 10.58 -13.09
C ARG A 95 17.81 10.63 -12.48
N GLU A 96 18.32 11.82 -12.19
CA GLU A 96 19.67 11.98 -11.60
C GLU A 96 19.77 11.33 -10.22
N ASP A 97 18.72 11.44 -9.41
CA ASP A 97 18.67 10.85 -8.07
C ASP A 97 18.55 9.32 -8.13
N ILE A 98 17.78 8.79 -9.07
CA ILE A 98 17.67 7.34 -9.34
C ILE A 98 19.03 6.79 -9.79
N GLU A 99 19.74 7.51 -10.65
CA GLU A 99 21.06 7.09 -11.13
C GLU A 99 22.09 7.01 -9.98
N LYS A 100 22.08 7.98 -9.06
CA LYS A 100 22.90 7.92 -7.83
C LYS A 100 22.60 6.67 -7.01
N VAL A 101 21.32 6.39 -6.77
CA VAL A 101 20.91 5.20 -5.99
C VAL A 101 21.31 3.91 -6.70
N ALA A 102 21.12 3.84 -8.03
CA ALA A 102 21.50 2.67 -8.82
C ALA A 102 23.01 2.43 -8.79
N GLN A 103 23.83 3.48 -8.93
CA GLN A 103 25.29 3.38 -8.83
C GLN A 103 25.71 2.89 -7.43
N ARG A 104 25.08 3.42 -6.37
CA ARG A 104 25.34 2.99 -4.99
C ARG A 104 24.99 1.52 -4.77
N LEU A 105 23.89 1.03 -5.34
CA LEU A 105 23.47 -0.38 -5.25
C LEU A 105 24.44 -1.34 -5.95
N LEU A 106 25.12 -0.87 -7.01
CA LEU A 106 26.17 -1.65 -7.66
C LEU A 106 27.43 -1.80 -6.78
N GLU A 107 27.69 -0.83 -5.89
CA GLU A 107 28.80 -0.87 -4.95
C GLU A 107 28.45 -1.60 -3.64
N ARG A 108 27.23 -1.43 -3.14
CA ARG A 108 26.69 -2.09 -1.95
C ARG A 108 25.32 -2.67 -2.25
N GLU A 109 25.20 -4.00 -2.10
CA GLU A 109 23.98 -4.74 -2.40
C GLU A 109 22.76 -4.34 -1.54
N ILE A 110 23.01 -3.75 -0.37
CA ILE A 110 21.99 -3.33 0.59
C ILE A 110 22.22 -1.86 0.95
N LEU A 111 21.15 -1.07 0.89
CA LEU A 111 21.14 0.33 1.33
C LEU A 111 20.24 0.47 2.55
N SER A 112 20.77 1.14 3.59
CA SER A 112 20.00 1.52 4.77
C SER A 112 19.33 2.88 4.57
N ARG A 113 18.43 3.25 5.48
CA ARG A 113 17.75 4.55 5.45
C ARG A 113 18.74 5.71 5.56
N GLU A 114 19.78 5.54 6.37
CA GLU A 114 20.84 6.52 6.56
C GLU A 114 21.60 6.78 5.26
N ASP A 115 21.92 5.72 4.50
CA ASP A 115 22.56 5.83 3.18
C ASP A 115 21.65 6.62 2.20
N MET A 116 20.34 6.41 2.25
CA MET A 116 19.37 7.15 1.43
C MET A 116 19.30 8.63 1.81
N ILE A 117 19.35 8.96 3.11
CA ILE A 117 19.35 10.34 3.59
C ILE A 117 20.66 11.04 3.23
N GLU A 118 21.79 10.33 3.27
CA GLU A 118 23.09 10.86 2.84
C GLU A 118 23.07 11.23 1.34
N MET A 119 22.50 10.36 0.49
CA MET A 119 22.49 10.56 -0.97
C MET A 119 21.43 11.55 -1.45
N LEU A 120 20.21 11.50 -0.88
CA LEU A 120 19.04 12.23 -1.37
C LEU A 120 18.59 13.35 -0.44
N GLY A 121 19.18 13.46 0.75
CA GLY A 121 18.75 14.37 1.79
C GLY A 121 17.58 13.86 2.62
N LYS A 122 17.11 14.70 3.57
CA LYS A 122 15.97 14.36 4.42
C LYS A 122 14.67 14.37 3.61
N ARG A 123 13.80 13.39 3.86
CA ARG A 123 12.49 13.29 3.23
C ARG A 123 11.64 14.54 3.54
N PRO A 124 11.05 15.21 2.54
CA PRO A 124 10.29 16.45 2.74
C PRO A 124 8.86 16.22 3.28
N PHE A 125 8.57 15.03 3.82
CA PHE A 125 7.27 14.67 4.38
C PHE A 125 7.48 14.18 5.81
N ALA A 126 6.62 14.62 6.73
CA ALA A 126 6.66 14.15 8.10
C ALA A 126 6.31 12.65 8.13
N GLU A 127 7.19 11.84 8.71
CA GLU A 127 6.91 10.44 8.97
C GLU A 127 6.85 10.21 10.47
N LYS A 128 5.83 9.48 10.93
CA LYS A 128 5.82 8.91 12.27
C LYS A 128 6.62 7.62 12.23
N GLN A 129 7.70 7.53 12.99
CA GLN A 129 8.61 6.39 12.98
C GLN A 129 8.55 5.60 14.29
N THR A 130 8.29 6.27 15.41
CA THR A 130 8.26 5.62 16.71
C THR A 130 6.83 5.26 17.12
N TYR A 131 6.71 4.20 17.92
CA TYR A 131 5.43 3.84 18.54
C TYR A 131 4.82 5.02 19.29
N GLU A 132 5.65 5.74 20.04
CA GLU A 132 5.29 6.95 20.78
C GLU A 132 4.67 8.02 19.87
N GLU A 133 5.26 8.28 18.69
CA GLU A 133 4.71 9.22 17.71
C GLU A 133 3.37 8.74 17.13
N MET A 134 3.20 7.42 16.93
CA MET A 134 1.95 6.83 16.45
C MET A 134 0.81 7.02 17.46
N VAL A 135 1.07 6.82 18.76
CA VAL A 135 0.06 6.81 19.84
C VAL A 135 -0.05 8.14 20.62
N SER A 136 0.83 9.11 20.35
CA SER A 136 0.85 10.42 21.02
C SER A 136 -0.50 11.18 21.01
N GLY A 137 -1.39 10.89 20.06
CA GLY A 137 -2.71 11.50 19.94
C GLY A 137 -3.87 10.73 20.58
N THR A 138 -3.66 9.51 21.10
CA THR A 138 -4.73 8.60 21.54
C THR A 138 -4.90 8.52 23.07
N GLY A 139 -4.17 9.32 23.85
CA GLY A 139 -4.44 9.51 25.28
C GLY A 139 -3.64 8.65 26.26
N GLY A 140 -2.59 7.96 25.81
CA GLY A 140 -1.68 7.20 26.67
C GLY A 140 -0.65 6.42 25.85
N LEU A 141 0.56 6.25 26.39
CA LEU A 141 1.58 5.36 25.81
C LEU A 141 1.31 3.89 26.17
N ASP A 142 0.61 3.67 27.30
CA ASP A 142 0.33 2.35 27.84
C ASP A 142 -1.13 1.95 27.60
N GLU A 143 -1.36 0.66 27.37
CA GLU A 143 -2.71 0.10 27.33
C GLU A 143 -3.35 0.16 28.72
N ASP A 144 -4.58 0.68 28.80
CA ASP A 144 -5.36 0.63 30.04
C ASP A 144 -5.82 -0.80 30.30
N THR A 145 -5.07 -1.50 31.16
CA THR A 145 -5.36 -2.88 31.59
C THR A 145 -6.23 -2.93 32.84
N GLN A 146 -6.85 -1.81 33.26
CA GLN A 146 -7.73 -1.79 34.42
C GLN A 146 -8.98 -2.64 34.17
N LEU A 147 -9.12 -3.71 34.95
CA LEU A 147 -10.27 -4.59 34.86
C LEU A 147 -11.54 -3.88 35.37
N PRO A 148 -12.67 -4.00 34.65
CA PRO A 148 -13.95 -3.48 35.11
C PRO A 148 -14.34 -4.12 36.45
N LYS A 149 -15.17 -3.42 37.23
CA LYS A 149 -15.44 -3.74 38.65
C LYS A 149 -15.80 -5.20 38.93
N GLY A 150 -16.48 -5.88 38.00
CA GLY A 150 -16.88 -7.30 38.14
C GLY A 150 -15.82 -8.34 37.76
N LEU A 151 -14.70 -7.94 37.16
CA LEU A 151 -13.61 -8.84 36.74
C LEU A 151 -12.32 -8.66 37.53
N LYS A 152 -12.32 -7.82 38.58
CA LYS A 152 -11.14 -7.49 39.38
C LYS A 152 -10.40 -8.71 39.98
N ASP A 153 -11.10 -9.82 40.15
CA ASP A 153 -10.57 -11.06 40.72
C ASP A 153 -10.32 -12.17 39.68
N TRP A 154 -10.45 -11.87 38.39
CA TRP A 154 -10.24 -12.85 37.30
C TRP A 154 -8.82 -13.42 37.27
N ASN A 155 -7.83 -12.64 37.70
CA ASN A 155 -6.42 -13.03 37.72
C ASN A 155 -5.94 -13.49 39.12
N LYS A 156 -6.85 -13.87 40.01
CA LYS A 156 -6.53 -14.45 41.33
C LYS A 156 -6.85 -15.94 41.29
N GLU A 157 -5.91 -16.77 41.76
CA GLU A 157 -6.15 -18.20 41.93
C GLU A 157 -7.34 -18.41 42.91
N LYS A 158 -8.36 -19.15 42.47
CA LYS A 158 -9.41 -19.62 43.39
C LYS A 158 -8.75 -20.60 44.35
N ASN A 159 -8.54 -20.18 45.59
CA ASN A 159 -8.07 -21.06 46.66
C ASN A 159 -8.99 -22.30 46.76
N PRO A 160 -8.49 -23.54 46.59
CA PRO A 160 -9.33 -24.73 46.72
C PRO A 160 -9.81 -24.85 48.17
N GLN A 161 -11.11 -25.08 48.34
CA GLN A 161 -11.74 -25.25 49.66
C GLN A 161 -11.05 -26.40 50.42
N PRO A 162 -10.76 -26.26 51.73
CA PRO A 162 -10.24 -27.37 52.52
C PRO A 162 -11.31 -28.46 52.63
N ALA A 163 -10.95 -29.69 52.28
CA ALA A 163 -11.81 -30.86 52.45
C ALA A 163 -12.19 -31.02 53.93
N GLU A 164 -13.50 -31.03 54.22
CA GLU A 164 -14.05 -31.36 55.53
C GLU A 164 -13.67 -32.81 55.90
N GLN A 165 -13.25 -33.01 57.15
CA GLN A 165 -12.94 -34.31 57.75
C GLN A 165 -14.21 -34.96 58.33
#